data_AF-A0A952R9C2-F1
#
_entry.id   AF-A0A952R9C2-F1
#
_cell.length_a   1.000
_cell.length_b   1.000
_cell.length_c   1.000
_cell.angle_alpha   90.00
_cell.angle_beta   90.00
_cell.angle_gamma   90.00
#
_symmetry.space_group_name_H-M   'P 1'
#
loop_
_entity.id
_entity.type
_entity.pdbx_description
1 polymer ?
#
loop_
_entity_poly.entity_id
_entity_poly.type
_entity_poly.pdbx_seq_one_letter_code
_entity_poly.pdbx_strand_id
1 'polypeptide(L)'
;MGKEKFVRKKPHVNVGTIGHIDHGKTTTTAALLKVQADKGLAQPISYGDIAKGGIVRDETKTVTIAVSHVEYESPTRHYAHVDCPGHADYIKNMITGAAQMDGAILVVSAVDSVMPQTREHVLLARQVGLNHIVVFLNKCDAVEDEEMLELVEMEVRELLSKYQFPGDDAAVVKGAALPALNGEQKWVDTITELVQALDDNIPEPVREVDKPFLMAVEDVFSIKGRGTVATGRIERGMIKVNEEVEIIGFAETRKTVVTGVEMFRKSMDQGQAGDNVGCLLRGVDKEDIERGQVLAKPGSITPHTKFIGEVYVLKKEEGGRHTPFFTNYRPQFYIRTTDVTGAVKLPDGVKMVMPGDNITMDIELIAPVALEEQMRFAIREGGRTVGAGVVTKIVE
;
A
#
# COMPACT_ATOMS: atom_id res chain seq x y z
N MET A 1 -10.32 3.39 -32.68
CA MET A 1 -10.79 4.47 -31.78
C MET A 1 -9.61 4.88 -30.93
N GLY A 2 -9.29 6.17 -30.84
CA GLY A 2 -8.21 6.65 -29.96
C GLY A 2 -8.55 6.31 -28.50
N LYS A 3 -7.55 5.90 -27.72
CA LYS A 3 -7.74 5.73 -26.27
C LYS A 3 -8.05 7.09 -25.65
N GLU A 4 -8.90 7.09 -24.64
CA GLU A 4 -9.20 8.29 -23.86
C GLU A 4 -7.92 8.81 -23.20
N LYS A 5 -7.73 10.13 -23.19
CA LYS A 5 -6.58 10.80 -22.59
C LYS A 5 -6.92 11.21 -21.17
N PHE A 6 -6.08 10.87 -20.20
CA PHE A 6 -6.26 11.32 -18.84
C PHE A 6 -5.99 12.83 -18.76
N VAL A 7 -6.94 13.58 -18.20
CA VAL A 7 -6.81 15.04 -18.01
C VAL A 7 -6.80 15.32 -16.52
N ARG A 8 -5.65 15.75 -15.99
CA ARG A 8 -5.51 16.10 -14.57
C ARG A 8 -6.22 17.43 -14.28
N LYS A 9 -7.48 17.34 -13.83
CA LYS A 9 -8.31 18.51 -13.47
C LYS A 9 -8.34 18.81 -11.98
N LYS A 10 -8.09 17.80 -11.14
CA LYS A 10 -8.17 17.86 -9.68
C LYS A 10 -6.86 17.32 -9.06
N PRO A 11 -6.51 17.75 -7.83
CA PRO A 11 -5.45 17.11 -7.05
C PRO A 11 -5.63 15.59 -6.98
N HIS A 12 -4.51 14.86 -7.09
CA HIS A 12 -4.51 13.40 -7.13
C HIS A 12 -3.97 12.81 -5.82
N VAL A 13 -4.80 12.03 -5.13
CA VAL A 13 -4.48 11.41 -3.84
C VAL A 13 -4.65 9.89 -3.95
N ASN A 14 -3.66 9.16 -3.47
CA ASN A 14 -3.75 7.70 -3.36
C ASN A 14 -4.30 7.34 -1.99
N VAL A 15 -5.38 6.58 -1.96
CA VAL A 15 -5.98 6.06 -0.74
C VAL A 15 -6.15 4.56 -0.85
N GLY A 16 -6.56 3.90 0.23
CA GLY A 16 -6.87 2.50 0.16
C GLY A 16 -7.44 1.95 1.45
N THR A 17 -8.07 0.78 1.37
CA THR A 17 -8.72 0.12 2.49
C THR A 17 -7.79 -0.87 3.16
N ILE A 18 -7.63 -0.74 4.48
CA ILE A 18 -6.89 -1.67 5.34
C ILE A 18 -7.77 -2.12 6.51
N GLY A 19 -7.40 -3.20 7.19
CA GLY A 19 -8.15 -3.76 8.31
C GLY A 19 -8.30 -5.28 8.21
N HIS A 20 -8.88 -5.87 9.25
CA HIS A 20 -9.04 -7.32 9.39
C HIS A 20 -9.91 -7.96 8.30
N ILE A 21 -9.75 -9.27 8.11
CA ILE A 21 -10.61 -10.07 7.23
C ILE A 21 -12.08 -9.92 7.65
N ASP A 22 -13.00 -9.98 6.68
CA ASP A 22 -14.45 -9.91 6.91
C ASP A 22 -14.99 -8.61 7.56
N HIS A 23 -14.15 -7.59 7.78
CA HIS A 23 -14.60 -6.25 8.21
C HIS A 23 -15.27 -5.43 7.10
N GLY A 24 -15.22 -5.89 5.85
CA GLY A 24 -15.93 -5.27 4.72
C GLY A 24 -15.14 -4.24 3.92
N LYS A 25 -13.81 -4.38 3.81
CA LYS A 25 -12.95 -3.52 2.97
C LYS A 25 -13.45 -3.41 1.53
N THR A 26 -13.52 -4.53 0.81
CA THR A 26 -13.95 -4.57 -0.59
C THR A 26 -15.40 -4.12 -0.77
N THR A 27 -16.28 -4.41 0.19
CA THR A 27 -17.65 -3.88 0.19
C THR A 27 -17.67 -2.36 0.33
N THR A 28 -16.79 -1.80 1.18
CA THR A 28 -16.63 -0.35 1.34
C THR A 28 -16.12 0.29 0.04
N THR A 29 -15.13 -0.33 -0.61
CA THR A 29 -14.64 0.11 -1.93
C THR A 29 -15.74 0.09 -2.99
N ALA A 30 -16.55 -0.98 -3.04
CA ALA A 30 -17.69 -1.07 -3.95
C ALA A 30 -18.76 0.00 -3.66
N ALA A 31 -19.04 0.26 -2.38
CA ALA A 31 -20.00 1.30 -1.97
C ALA A 31 -19.51 2.70 -2.35
N LEU A 32 -18.22 3.01 -2.14
CA LEU A 32 -17.59 4.26 -2.57
C LEU A 32 -17.77 4.47 -4.08
N LEU A 33 -17.47 3.46 -4.88
CA LEU A 33 -17.62 3.52 -6.34
C LEU A 33 -19.08 3.72 -6.77
N LYS A 34 -20.02 2.97 -6.17
CA LYS A 34 -21.44 3.11 -6.49
C LYS A 34 -21.95 4.51 -6.16
N VAL A 35 -21.74 4.98 -4.93
CA VAL A 35 -22.23 6.28 -4.45
C VAL A 35 -21.62 7.43 -5.26
N GLN A 36 -20.34 7.34 -5.65
CA GLN A 36 -19.73 8.34 -6.50
C GLN A 36 -20.15 8.21 -7.97
N ALA A 37 -20.42 7.01 -8.48
CA ALA A 37 -20.95 6.80 -9.83
C ALA A 37 -22.36 7.37 -9.98
N ASP A 38 -23.22 7.23 -8.96
CA ASP A 38 -24.57 7.81 -8.93
C ASP A 38 -24.52 9.36 -9.00
N LYS A 39 -23.40 9.97 -8.58
CA LYS A 39 -23.11 11.41 -8.71
C LYS A 39 -22.37 11.79 -10.01
N GLY A 40 -22.08 10.83 -10.88
CA GLY A 40 -21.28 11.03 -12.09
C GLY A 40 -19.78 11.25 -11.84
N LEU A 41 -19.27 10.87 -10.67
CA LEU A 41 -17.89 11.07 -10.22
C LEU A 41 -17.05 9.79 -10.22
N ALA A 42 -17.60 8.67 -10.70
CA ALA A 42 -16.87 7.42 -10.87
C ALA A 42 -17.48 6.60 -12.01
N GLN A 43 -16.74 5.61 -12.50
CA GLN A 43 -17.31 4.56 -13.35
C GLN A 43 -17.78 3.40 -12.47
N PRO A 44 -18.97 2.83 -12.73
CA PRO A 44 -19.46 1.71 -11.94
C PRO A 44 -18.58 0.48 -12.18
N ILE A 45 -18.05 -0.09 -11.09
CA ILE A 45 -17.33 -1.36 -11.09
C ILE A 45 -18.03 -2.28 -10.10
N SER A 46 -18.28 -3.53 -10.50
CA SER A 46 -18.97 -4.50 -9.64
C SER A 46 -18.07 -5.03 -8.53
N TYR A 47 -18.65 -5.50 -7.42
CA TYR A 47 -17.89 -6.18 -6.37
C TYR A 47 -17.02 -7.33 -6.91
N GLY A 48 -17.58 -8.13 -7.84
CA GLY A 48 -16.87 -9.26 -8.43
C GLY A 48 -15.66 -8.84 -9.28
N ASP A 49 -15.72 -7.68 -9.94
CA ASP A 49 -14.59 -7.13 -10.68
C ASP A 49 -13.51 -6.57 -9.77
N ILE A 50 -13.88 -5.98 -8.63
CA ILE A 50 -12.93 -5.48 -7.63
C ILE A 50 -12.22 -6.64 -6.94
N ALA A 51 -12.98 -7.66 -6.51
CA ALA A 51 -12.47 -8.85 -5.83
C ALA A 51 -11.84 -9.88 -6.80
N LYS A 52 -11.70 -9.52 -8.08
CA LYS A 52 -11.18 -10.41 -9.11
C LYS A 52 -9.75 -10.86 -8.78
N GLY A 53 -9.53 -12.17 -8.84
CA GLY A 53 -8.26 -12.78 -8.41
C GLY A 53 -8.22 -13.17 -6.92
N GLY A 54 -9.30 -12.91 -6.17
CA GLY A 54 -9.54 -13.51 -4.85
C GLY A 54 -10.09 -14.94 -4.90
N ILE A 55 -10.18 -15.59 -3.74
CA ILE A 55 -10.84 -16.91 -3.60
C ILE A 55 -12.31 -16.69 -3.25
N VAL A 56 -13.20 -17.13 -4.14
CA VAL A 56 -14.65 -17.16 -3.88
C VAL A 56 -14.91 -18.18 -2.78
N ARG A 57 -15.43 -17.72 -1.64
CA ARG A 57 -15.78 -18.56 -0.49
C ARG A 57 -17.24 -19.02 -0.57
N ASP A 58 -18.12 -18.11 -0.97
CA ASP A 58 -19.54 -18.35 -1.24
C ASP A 58 -20.06 -17.31 -2.24
N GLU A 59 -21.35 -17.39 -2.60
CA GLU A 59 -22.00 -16.51 -3.58
C GLU A 59 -21.90 -15.01 -3.24
N THR A 60 -21.67 -14.67 -1.96
CA THR A 60 -21.66 -13.29 -1.45
C THR A 60 -20.30 -12.84 -0.95
N LYS A 61 -19.32 -13.75 -0.82
CA LYS A 61 -18.01 -13.47 -0.21
C LYS A 61 -16.87 -14.00 -1.05
N THR A 62 -15.96 -13.08 -1.38
CA THR A 62 -14.68 -13.39 -2.01
C THR A 62 -13.57 -12.85 -1.12
N VAL A 63 -12.63 -13.71 -0.74
CA VAL A 63 -11.44 -13.33 0.01
C VAL A 63 -10.47 -12.66 -0.96
N THR A 64 -10.24 -11.36 -0.79
CA THR A 64 -9.27 -10.59 -1.58
C THR A 64 -7.86 -11.15 -1.39
N ILE A 65 -7.17 -11.43 -2.50
CA ILE A 65 -5.80 -11.94 -2.54
C ILE A 65 -4.89 -10.93 -3.25
N ALA A 66 -5.29 -10.56 -4.46
CA ALA A 66 -4.62 -9.54 -5.25
C ALA A 66 -5.09 -8.15 -4.83
N VAL A 67 -4.18 -7.18 -4.91
CA VAL A 67 -4.51 -5.76 -4.76
C VAL A 67 -5.38 -5.34 -5.95
N SER A 68 -6.43 -4.58 -5.68
CA SER A 68 -7.30 -4.01 -6.72
C SER A 68 -7.17 -2.50 -6.75
N HIS A 69 -7.05 -1.95 -7.96
CA HIS A 69 -6.90 -0.52 -8.20
C HIS A 69 -8.16 0.03 -8.87
N VAL A 70 -8.83 0.96 -8.20
CA VAL A 70 -10.04 1.61 -8.72
C VAL A 70 -9.92 3.14 -8.64
N GLU A 71 -10.66 3.85 -9.49
CA GLU A 71 -10.68 5.33 -9.50
C GLU A 71 -12.07 5.87 -9.17
N TYR A 72 -12.13 6.93 -8.38
CA TYR A 72 -13.31 7.75 -8.16
C TYR A 72 -12.88 9.18 -7.82
N GLU A 73 -13.80 10.12 -7.90
CA GLU A 73 -13.54 11.52 -7.57
C GLU A 73 -14.48 12.00 -6.47
N SER A 74 -14.05 12.98 -5.68
CA SER A 74 -14.94 13.88 -4.96
C SER A 74 -15.15 15.15 -5.81
N PRO A 75 -15.98 16.12 -5.38
CA PRO A 75 -16.03 17.42 -6.05
C PRO A 75 -14.66 18.12 -6.12
N THR A 76 -13.77 17.86 -5.14
CA THR A 76 -12.51 18.59 -4.97
C THR A 76 -11.28 17.80 -5.44
N ARG A 77 -11.30 16.47 -5.41
CA ARG A 77 -10.12 15.61 -5.63
C ARG A 77 -10.40 14.42 -6.53
N HIS A 78 -9.33 13.88 -7.12
CA HIS A 78 -9.33 12.59 -7.79
C HIS A 78 -8.61 11.56 -6.91
N TYR A 79 -9.23 10.41 -6.69
CA TYR A 79 -8.70 9.32 -5.90
C TYR A 79 -8.30 8.12 -6.76
N ALA A 80 -7.07 7.65 -6.57
CA ALA A 80 -6.71 6.26 -6.87
C ALA A 80 -6.86 5.47 -5.57
N HIS A 81 -7.67 4.42 -5.59
CA HIS A 81 -7.96 3.61 -4.42
C HIS A 81 -7.41 2.20 -4.57
N VAL A 82 -6.67 1.77 -3.56
CA VAL A 82 -6.00 0.47 -3.48
C VAL A 82 -6.73 -0.40 -2.43
N ASP A 83 -7.47 -1.42 -2.88
CA ASP A 83 -8.14 -2.36 -1.96
C ASP A 83 -7.16 -3.46 -1.52
N CYS A 84 -6.75 -3.43 -0.25
CA CYS A 84 -5.77 -4.37 0.28
C CYS A 84 -6.42 -5.61 0.92
N PRO A 85 -5.79 -6.80 0.81
CA PRO A 85 -6.26 -7.99 1.48
C PRO A 85 -6.09 -7.89 3.01
N GLY A 86 -6.99 -8.53 3.77
CA GLY A 86 -6.95 -8.54 5.25
C GLY A 86 -6.66 -9.90 5.88
N HIS A 87 -6.44 -10.94 5.07
CA HIS A 87 -6.04 -12.26 5.58
C HIS A 87 -4.54 -12.25 5.92
N ALA A 88 -4.16 -12.94 6.99
CA ALA A 88 -2.76 -12.97 7.45
C ALA A 88 -1.78 -13.43 6.35
N ASP A 89 -2.17 -14.49 5.62
CA ASP A 89 -1.37 -15.06 4.52
C ASP A 89 -1.07 -14.07 3.39
N TYR A 90 -1.88 -13.02 3.22
CA TYR A 90 -1.75 -12.05 2.13
C TYR A 90 -1.23 -10.68 2.57
N ILE A 91 -0.70 -10.56 3.80
CA ILE A 91 -0.13 -9.29 4.28
C ILE A 91 1.00 -8.76 3.38
N LYS A 92 1.73 -9.63 2.66
CA LYS A 92 2.73 -9.18 1.68
C LYS A 92 2.14 -8.18 0.68
N ASN A 93 0.94 -8.49 0.18
CA ASN A 93 0.24 -7.66 -0.80
C ASN A 93 -0.31 -6.40 -0.13
N MET A 94 -0.73 -6.48 1.13
CA MET A 94 -1.13 -5.29 1.89
C MET A 94 0.03 -4.32 2.10
N ILE A 95 1.24 -4.79 2.45
CA ILE A 95 2.43 -3.94 2.63
C ILE A 95 2.75 -3.18 1.34
N THR A 96 2.74 -3.89 0.22
CA THR A 96 2.97 -3.29 -1.10
C THR A 96 1.90 -2.27 -1.47
N GLY A 97 0.62 -2.55 -1.22
CA GLY A 97 -0.45 -1.59 -1.46
C GLY A 97 -0.39 -0.38 -0.52
N ALA A 98 -0.12 -0.59 0.77
CA ALA A 98 -0.01 0.49 1.77
C ALA A 98 1.14 1.46 1.45
N ALA A 99 2.28 0.96 0.95
CA ALA A 99 3.39 1.81 0.51
C ALA A 99 2.99 2.80 -0.61
N GLN A 100 1.86 2.57 -1.29
CA GLN A 100 1.36 3.42 -2.35
C GLN A 100 0.35 4.48 -1.89
N MET A 101 -0.11 4.40 -0.64
CA MET A 101 -1.14 5.30 -0.13
C MET A 101 -0.54 6.59 0.42
N ASP A 102 -1.24 7.70 0.24
CA ASP A 102 -1.01 8.98 0.92
C ASP A 102 -1.76 9.04 2.26
N GLY A 103 -2.89 8.33 2.34
CA GLY A 103 -3.60 8.02 3.57
C GLY A 103 -4.48 6.78 3.39
N ALA A 104 -4.89 6.14 4.49
CA ALA A 104 -5.69 4.90 4.43
C ALA A 104 -7.06 5.05 5.08
N ILE A 105 -7.99 4.22 4.63
CA ILE A 105 -9.26 3.94 5.30
C ILE A 105 -9.07 2.69 6.15
N LEU A 106 -9.06 2.84 7.47
CA LEU A 106 -9.08 1.70 8.39
C LEU A 106 -10.53 1.23 8.57
N VAL A 107 -10.86 0.07 8.01
CA VAL A 107 -12.19 -0.53 8.11
C VAL A 107 -12.26 -1.44 9.33
N VAL A 108 -13.10 -1.07 10.30
CA VAL A 108 -13.32 -1.82 11.55
C VAL A 108 -14.78 -2.23 11.63
N SER A 109 -15.04 -3.51 11.90
CA SER A 109 -16.40 -4.02 12.14
C SER A 109 -16.87 -3.58 13.52
N ALA A 110 -18.02 -2.91 13.60
CA ALA A 110 -18.67 -2.57 14.87
C ALA A 110 -19.03 -3.80 15.71
N VAL A 111 -19.18 -4.98 15.07
CA VAL A 111 -19.50 -6.24 15.72
C VAL A 111 -18.25 -6.92 16.31
N ASP A 112 -17.12 -6.84 15.60
CA ASP A 112 -15.90 -7.61 15.94
C ASP A 112 -14.84 -6.76 16.67
N SER A 113 -14.95 -5.43 16.61
CA SER A 113 -13.97 -4.47 17.13
C SER A 113 -12.54 -4.70 16.59
N VAL A 114 -11.52 -4.35 17.39
CA VAL A 114 -10.11 -4.42 17.05
C VAL A 114 -9.60 -5.86 17.10
N MET A 115 -9.40 -6.44 15.91
CA MET A 115 -8.88 -7.79 15.70
C MET A 115 -7.36 -7.80 15.45
N PRO A 116 -6.67 -8.96 15.49
CA PRO A 116 -5.20 -9.03 15.35
C PRO A 116 -4.65 -8.33 14.10
N GLN A 117 -5.26 -8.57 12.94
CA GLN A 117 -4.85 -7.93 11.68
C GLN A 117 -5.18 -6.44 11.65
N THR A 118 -6.19 -5.95 12.38
CA THR A 118 -6.39 -4.50 12.56
C THR A 118 -5.14 -3.87 13.19
N ARG A 119 -4.60 -4.49 14.25
CA ARG A 119 -3.38 -4.03 14.92
C ARG A 119 -2.16 -4.12 14.01
N GLU A 120 -1.99 -5.26 13.33
CA GLU A 120 -0.86 -5.48 12.43
C GLU A 120 -0.88 -4.51 11.23
N HIS A 121 -2.06 -4.22 10.67
CA HIS A 121 -2.20 -3.27 9.55
C HIS A 121 -1.87 -1.84 9.96
N VAL A 122 -2.34 -1.38 11.12
CA VAL A 122 -2.01 -0.02 11.62
C VAL A 122 -0.51 0.11 11.87
N LEU A 123 0.09 -0.90 12.50
CA LEU A 123 1.54 -0.93 12.71
C LEU A 123 2.29 -0.90 11.38
N LEU A 124 1.95 -1.78 10.44
CA LEU A 124 2.60 -1.84 9.13
C LEU A 124 2.42 -0.56 8.32
N ALA A 125 1.22 0.03 8.33
CA ALA A 125 0.94 1.30 7.67
C ALA A 125 1.91 2.40 8.16
N ARG A 126 2.11 2.50 9.48
CA ARG A 126 3.09 3.43 10.06
C ARG A 126 4.51 3.15 9.55
N GLN A 127 4.91 1.88 9.49
CA GLN A 127 6.27 1.50 9.11
C GLN A 127 6.58 1.73 7.64
N VAL A 128 5.58 1.58 6.75
CA VAL A 128 5.71 1.95 5.34
C VAL A 128 5.57 3.46 5.08
N GLY A 129 5.36 4.25 6.13
CA GLY A 129 5.40 5.72 6.08
C GLY A 129 4.03 6.40 5.95
N LEU A 130 2.90 5.69 6.13
CA LEU A 130 1.61 6.37 6.25
C LEU A 130 1.57 7.23 7.51
N ASN A 131 1.02 8.44 7.34
CA ASN A 131 0.82 9.39 8.43
C ASN A 131 -0.65 9.72 8.69
N HIS A 132 -1.55 9.38 7.76
CA HIS A 132 -2.97 9.76 7.83
C HIS A 132 -3.85 8.52 7.69
N ILE A 133 -4.76 8.34 8.65
CA ILE A 133 -5.77 7.28 8.63
C ILE A 133 -7.13 7.92 8.93
N VAL A 134 -8.11 7.64 8.08
CA VAL A 134 -9.54 7.86 8.34
C VAL A 134 -10.14 6.50 8.72
N VAL A 135 -10.98 6.46 9.75
CA VAL A 135 -11.60 5.23 10.22
C VAL A 135 -13.02 5.15 9.66
N PHE A 136 -13.37 3.98 9.11
CA PHE A 136 -14.75 3.63 8.81
C PHE A 136 -15.19 2.51 9.75
N LEU A 137 -16.01 2.84 10.73
CA LEU A 137 -16.65 1.88 11.63
C LEU A 137 -17.84 1.29 10.88
N ASN A 138 -17.62 0.14 10.26
CA ASN A 138 -18.55 -0.54 9.37
C ASN A 138 -19.47 -1.49 10.15
N LYS A 139 -20.55 -1.94 9.50
CA LYS A 139 -21.58 -2.84 10.06
C LYS A 139 -22.34 -2.25 11.25
N CYS A 140 -22.49 -0.93 11.32
CA CYS A 140 -23.31 -0.29 12.36
C CYS A 140 -24.81 -0.62 12.21
N ASP A 141 -25.24 -1.17 11.08
CA ASP A 141 -26.59 -1.72 10.90
C ASP A 141 -26.87 -2.97 11.75
N ALA A 142 -25.82 -3.67 12.16
CA ALA A 142 -25.91 -4.90 12.95
C ALA A 142 -25.78 -4.66 14.47
N VAL A 143 -25.61 -3.41 14.91
CA VAL A 143 -25.43 -3.03 16.32
C VAL A 143 -26.51 -2.02 16.72
N GLU A 144 -27.36 -2.39 17.66
CA GLU A 144 -28.46 -1.53 18.15
C GLU A 144 -28.04 -0.66 19.35
N ASP A 145 -26.99 -1.06 20.06
CA ASP A 145 -26.50 -0.40 21.29
C ASP A 145 -25.45 0.68 20.97
N GLU A 146 -25.78 1.93 21.28
CA GLU A 146 -24.91 3.08 21.04
C GLU A 146 -23.67 3.07 21.94
N GLU A 147 -23.77 2.56 23.18
CA GLU A 147 -22.64 2.45 24.11
C GLU A 147 -21.57 1.48 23.56
N MET A 148 -22.01 0.41 22.88
CA MET A 148 -21.11 -0.53 22.22
C MET A 148 -20.34 0.15 21.07
N LEU A 149 -21.00 1.00 20.28
CA LEU A 149 -20.35 1.73 19.18
C LEU A 149 -19.30 2.72 19.70
N GLU A 150 -19.60 3.41 20.79
CA GLU A 150 -18.65 4.31 21.46
C GLU A 150 -17.45 3.54 22.02
N LEU A 151 -17.67 2.38 22.64
CA LEU A 151 -16.59 1.54 23.15
C LEU A 151 -15.66 1.06 22.03
N VAL A 152 -16.20 0.59 20.91
CA VAL A 152 -15.39 0.18 19.76
C VAL A 152 -14.61 1.37 19.17
N GLU A 153 -15.24 2.54 19.08
CA GLU A 153 -14.55 3.75 18.65
C GLU A 153 -13.37 4.09 19.57
N MET A 154 -13.56 4.02 20.90
CA MET A 154 -12.49 4.24 21.87
C MET A 154 -11.32 3.27 21.67
N GLU A 155 -11.59 1.97 21.52
CA GLU A 155 -10.54 0.96 21.28
C GLU A 155 -9.75 1.22 19.98
N VAL A 156 -10.43 1.70 18.93
CA VAL A 156 -9.77 2.05 17.67
C VAL A 156 -8.88 3.30 17.84
N ARG A 157 -9.36 4.32 18.55
CA ARG A 157 -8.57 5.53 18.84
C ARG A 157 -7.33 5.21 19.67
N GLU A 158 -7.47 4.38 20.71
CA GLU A 158 -6.35 3.90 21.52
C GLU A 158 -5.31 3.14 20.68
N LEU A 159 -5.77 2.29 19.75
CA LEU A 159 -4.88 1.58 18.83
C LEU A 159 -4.08 2.54 17.94
N LEU A 160 -4.74 3.55 17.37
CA LEU A 160 -4.09 4.55 16.52
C LEU A 160 -3.03 5.32 17.33
N SER A 161 -3.39 5.79 18.53
CA SER A 161 -2.48 6.49 19.44
C SER A 161 -1.28 5.62 19.83
N LYS A 162 -1.51 4.33 20.14
CA LYS A 162 -0.44 3.37 20.45
C LYS A 162 0.61 3.28 19.34
N TYR A 163 0.20 3.35 18.08
CA TYR A 163 1.09 3.30 16.91
C TYR A 163 1.42 4.67 16.32
N GLN A 164 1.31 5.72 17.13
CA GLN A 164 1.74 7.09 16.80
C GLN A 164 0.98 7.75 15.65
N PHE A 165 -0.27 7.33 15.43
CA PHE A 165 -1.25 8.12 14.69
C PHE A 165 -2.01 9.04 15.67
N PRO A 166 -2.58 10.15 15.19
CA PRO A 166 -3.39 11.04 16.04
C PRO A 166 -4.75 10.40 16.34
N GLY A 167 -4.79 9.43 17.26
CA GLY A 167 -6.00 8.66 17.56
C GLY A 167 -7.13 9.49 18.17
N ASP A 168 -6.80 10.43 19.05
CA ASP A 168 -7.79 11.31 19.69
C ASP A 168 -8.49 12.23 18.67
N ASP A 169 -7.75 12.70 17.66
CA ASP A 169 -8.24 13.57 16.59
C ASP A 169 -8.64 12.80 15.31
N ALA A 170 -8.61 11.46 15.33
CA ALA A 170 -8.90 10.66 14.15
C ALA A 170 -10.34 10.88 13.68
N ALA A 171 -10.52 11.07 12.38
CA ALA A 171 -11.85 11.10 11.77
C ALA A 171 -12.44 9.68 11.76
N VAL A 172 -13.54 9.48 12.47
CA VAL A 172 -14.26 8.21 12.55
C VAL A 172 -15.65 8.40 11.97
N VAL A 173 -15.95 7.66 10.89
CA VAL A 173 -17.28 7.65 10.25
C VAL A 173 -17.95 6.33 10.57
N LYS A 174 -19.13 6.40 11.21
CA LYS A 174 -19.96 5.23 11.57
C LYS A 174 -20.92 4.95 10.43
N GLY A 175 -20.93 3.73 9.90
CA GLY A 175 -21.74 3.40 8.74
C GLY A 175 -21.89 1.92 8.44
N ALA A 176 -22.53 1.64 7.31
CA ALA A 176 -22.79 0.28 6.85
C ALA A 176 -22.64 0.19 5.33
N ALA A 177 -21.49 -0.33 4.88
CA ALA A 177 -21.15 -0.38 3.46
C ALA A 177 -22.10 -1.26 2.63
N LEU A 178 -22.59 -2.38 3.19
CA LEU A 178 -23.47 -3.28 2.45
C LEU A 178 -24.87 -2.67 2.21
N PRO A 179 -25.57 -2.16 3.24
CA PRO A 179 -26.78 -1.36 3.04
C PRO A 179 -26.59 -0.16 2.09
N ALA A 180 -25.47 0.56 2.20
CA ALA A 180 -25.15 1.67 1.28
C ALA A 180 -25.01 1.18 -0.17
N LEU A 181 -24.32 0.05 -0.38
CA LEU A 181 -24.19 -0.60 -1.68
C LEU A 181 -25.54 -1.06 -2.23
N ASN A 182 -26.51 -1.39 -1.37
CA ASN A 182 -27.88 -1.72 -1.76
C ASN A 182 -28.75 -0.48 -2.05
N GLY A 183 -28.26 0.72 -1.75
CA GLY A 183 -28.95 1.99 -2.04
C GLY A 183 -29.84 2.51 -0.91
N GLU A 184 -29.65 2.01 0.32
CA GLU A 184 -30.37 2.56 1.47
C GLU A 184 -29.83 3.95 1.83
N GLN A 185 -30.66 4.99 1.67
CA GLN A 185 -30.22 6.39 1.69
C GLN A 185 -29.43 6.77 2.96
N LYS A 186 -29.92 6.36 4.14
CA LYS A 186 -29.23 6.61 5.43
C LYS A 186 -27.76 6.19 5.39
N TRP A 187 -27.46 5.05 4.77
CA TRP A 187 -26.11 4.50 4.71
C TRP A 187 -25.31 5.04 3.52
N VAL A 188 -25.97 5.42 2.42
CA VAL A 188 -25.36 6.18 1.32
C VAL A 188 -24.79 7.52 1.82
N ASP A 189 -25.49 8.17 2.75
CA ASP A 189 -25.03 9.42 3.35
C ASP A 189 -23.72 9.21 4.13
N THR A 190 -23.57 8.09 4.88
CA THR A 190 -22.32 7.77 5.59
C THR A 190 -21.13 7.52 4.65
N ILE A 191 -21.35 7.01 3.43
CA ILE A 191 -20.29 6.90 2.41
C ILE A 191 -19.90 8.29 1.87
N THR A 192 -20.87 9.20 1.76
CA THR A 192 -20.59 10.60 1.39
C THR A 192 -19.78 11.30 2.47
N GLU A 193 -20.13 11.09 3.75
CA GLU A 193 -19.35 11.57 4.90
C GLU A 193 -17.94 10.97 4.91
N LEU A 194 -17.78 9.69 4.57
CA LEU A 194 -16.47 9.06 4.45
C LEU A 194 -15.61 9.75 3.37
N VAL A 195 -16.18 10.05 2.20
CA VAL A 195 -15.46 10.78 1.14
C VAL A 195 -15.09 12.20 1.61
N GLN A 196 -15.98 12.87 2.34
CA GLN A 196 -15.70 14.19 2.91
C GLN A 196 -14.58 14.12 3.96
N ALA A 197 -14.59 13.10 4.82
CA ALA A 197 -13.52 12.87 5.79
C ALA A 197 -12.15 12.64 5.13
N LEU A 198 -12.11 11.98 3.97
CA LEU A 198 -10.88 11.86 3.15
C LEU A 198 -10.43 13.23 2.62
N ASP A 199 -11.35 14.03 2.09
CA ASP A 199 -11.06 15.38 1.60
C ASP A 199 -10.49 16.27 2.73
N ASP A 200 -11.03 16.19 3.94
CA ASP A 200 -10.67 17.08 5.05
C ASP A 200 -9.43 16.63 5.83
N ASN A 201 -9.20 15.32 5.98
CA ASN A 201 -8.19 14.79 6.91
C ASN A 201 -6.95 14.20 6.24
N ILE A 202 -7.02 13.86 4.96
CA ILE A 202 -5.83 13.46 4.20
C ILE A 202 -5.33 14.70 3.47
N PRO A 203 -4.16 15.25 3.80
CA PRO A 203 -3.65 16.45 3.13
C PRO A 203 -3.30 16.14 1.68
N GLU A 204 -3.30 17.17 0.84
CA GLU A 204 -2.71 17.05 -0.49
C GLU A 204 -1.21 16.75 -0.33
N PRO A 205 -0.73 15.61 -0.86
CA PRO A 205 0.65 15.21 -0.68
C PRO A 205 1.59 16.10 -1.49
N VAL A 206 2.65 16.59 -0.85
CA VAL A 206 3.73 17.31 -1.54
C VAL A 206 4.49 16.32 -2.42
N ARG A 207 4.37 16.47 -3.73
CA ARG A 207 5.00 15.58 -4.72
C ARG A 207 6.39 16.08 -5.07
N GLU A 208 7.40 15.21 -4.99
CA GLU A 208 8.78 15.54 -5.32
C GLU A 208 9.06 15.44 -6.83
N VAL A 209 8.32 16.21 -7.64
CA VAL A 209 8.34 16.14 -9.11
C VAL A 209 9.66 16.59 -9.74
N ASP A 210 10.45 17.40 -9.03
CA ASP A 210 11.73 17.92 -9.51
C ASP A 210 12.91 16.97 -9.25
N LYS A 211 12.69 15.87 -8.51
CA LYS A 211 13.72 14.87 -8.26
C LYS A 211 13.89 13.90 -9.45
N PRO A 212 14.98 13.13 -9.52
CA PRO A 212 15.13 12.07 -10.51
C PRO A 212 13.97 11.06 -10.45
N PHE A 213 13.45 10.67 -11.61
CA PHE A 213 12.38 9.67 -11.72
C PHE A 213 12.72 8.38 -10.98
N LEU A 214 11.77 7.90 -10.18
CA LEU A 214 11.80 6.59 -9.54
C LEU A 214 10.38 6.05 -9.43
N MET A 215 10.15 4.83 -9.91
CA MET A 215 8.89 4.11 -9.81
C MET A 215 9.16 2.68 -9.37
N ALA A 216 8.55 2.25 -8.27
CA ALA A 216 8.67 0.87 -7.81
C ALA A 216 7.73 -0.04 -8.62
N VAL A 217 8.25 -1.15 -9.16
CA VAL A 217 7.47 -2.09 -9.97
C VAL A 217 6.64 -2.97 -9.05
N GLU A 218 5.32 -2.90 -9.20
CA GLU A 218 4.34 -3.69 -8.46
C GLU A 218 3.93 -4.94 -9.23
N ASP A 219 3.63 -4.80 -10.53
CA ASP A 219 3.20 -5.90 -11.38
C ASP A 219 3.62 -5.67 -12.84
N VAL A 220 3.72 -6.76 -13.60
CA VAL A 220 4.20 -6.78 -14.99
C VAL A 220 3.23 -7.56 -15.87
N PHE A 221 2.75 -6.89 -16.92
CA PHE A 221 1.84 -7.48 -17.90
C PHE A 221 2.43 -7.43 -19.31
N SER A 222 2.12 -8.42 -20.13
CA SER A 222 2.40 -8.36 -21.56
C SER A 222 1.13 -8.03 -22.32
N ILE A 223 1.16 -6.97 -23.13
CA ILE A 223 0.08 -6.62 -24.03
C ILE A 223 0.42 -7.13 -25.43
N LYS A 224 -0.37 -8.11 -25.91
CA LYS A 224 -0.20 -8.70 -27.24
C LYS A 224 -0.12 -7.62 -28.32
N GLY A 225 1.00 -7.58 -29.04
CA GLY A 225 1.24 -6.62 -30.12
C GLY A 225 1.67 -5.21 -29.69
N ARG A 226 1.84 -4.94 -28.39
CA ARG A 226 2.38 -3.67 -27.87
C ARG A 226 3.69 -3.83 -27.10
N GLY A 227 3.82 -4.87 -26.27
CA GLY A 227 5.01 -5.13 -25.46
C GLY A 227 4.70 -5.24 -23.97
N THR A 228 5.75 -5.13 -23.15
CA THR A 228 5.69 -5.32 -21.69
C THR A 228 5.37 -4.02 -20.98
N VAL A 229 4.43 -4.07 -20.05
CA VAL A 229 3.98 -2.95 -19.22
C VAL A 229 4.34 -3.24 -17.77
N ALA A 230 5.18 -2.40 -17.19
CA ALA A 230 5.45 -2.37 -15.76
C ALA A 230 4.51 -1.39 -15.09
N THR A 231 3.81 -1.82 -14.06
CA THR A 231 2.88 -1.00 -13.29
C THR A 231 3.44 -0.66 -11.93
N GLY A 232 3.09 0.54 -11.44
CA GLY A 232 3.44 0.96 -10.08
C GLY A 232 3.20 2.43 -9.84
N ARG A 233 3.45 2.84 -8.60
CA ARG A 233 3.40 4.23 -8.17
C ARG A 233 4.72 4.92 -8.45
N ILE A 234 4.67 6.08 -9.10
CA ILE A 234 5.85 6.96 -9.21
C ILE A 234 6.12 7.56 -7.83
N GLU A 235 7.26 7.26 -7.24
CA GLU A 235 7.63 7.77 -5.91
C GLU A 235 8.10 9.22 -5.98
N ARG A 236 8.95 9.52 -6.97
CA ARG A 236 9.53 10.84 -7.16
C ARG A 236 9.83 11.10 -8.64
N GLY A 237 9.96 12.38 -8.97
CA GLY A 237 10.24 12.84 -10.32
C GLY A 237 9.06 12.77 -11.27
N MET A 238 9.38 12.85 -12.55
CA MET A 238 8.44 12.74 -13.67
C MET A 238 9.02 11.84 -14.75
N ILE A 239 8.15 11.18 -15.51
CA ILE A 239 8.51 10.39 -16.67
C ILE A 239 7.66 10.81 -17.87
N LYS A 240 8.30 11.10 -18.99
CA LYS A 240 7.61 11.40 -20.26
C LYS A 240 7.73 10.24 -21.22
N VAL A 241 6.77 10.16 -22.14
CA VAL A 241 6.86 9.21 -23.25
C VAL A 241 8.12 9.53 -24.07
N ASN A 242 8.87 8.48 -24.40
CA ASN A 242 10.17 8.45 -25.07
C ASN A 242 11.39 8.84 -24.21
N GLU A 243 11.26 8.90 -22.88
CA GLU A 243 12.42 9.03 -21.98
C GLU A 243 13.06 7.66 -21.69
N GLU A 244 14.39 7.68 -21.52
CA GLU A 244 15.20 6.52 -21.14
C GLU A 244 15.14 6.29 -19.62
N VAL A 245 15.02 5.02 -19.22
CA VAL A 245 15.01 4.58 -17.82
C VAL A 245 15.90 3.35 -17.64
N GLU A 246 16.33 3.12 -16.41
CA GLU A 246 17.01 1.90 -15.97
C GLU A 246 16.05 1.00 -15.19
N ILE A 247 16.10 -0.30 -15.47
CA ILE A 247 15.47 -1.36 -14.67
C ILE A 247 16.53 -1.84 -13.68
N ILE A 248 16.27 -1.67 -12.38
CA ILE A 248 17.26 -1.89 -11.31
C ILE A 248 16.71 -2.84 -10.26
N GLY A 249 17.50 -3.84 -9.89
CA GLY A 249 17.19 -4.84 -8.85
C GLY A 249 17.31 -6.27 -9.38
N PHE A 250 17.70 -7.19 -8.50
CA PHE A 250 17.89 -8.65 -8.68
C PHE A 250 18.93 -9.10 -9.71
N ALA A 251 19.01 -8.42 -10.86
CA ALA A 251 19.87 -8.72 -11.98
C ALA A 251 20.72 -7.50 -12.40
N GLU A 252 21.55 -7.67 -13.43
CA GLU A 252 22.29 -6.57 -14.03
C GLU A 252 21.34 -5.46 -14.50
N THR A 253 21.71 -4.21 -14.21
CA THR A 253 20.92 -3.04 -14.59
C THR A 253 20.84 -2.93 -16.11
N ARG A 254 19.64 -2.74 -16.64
CA ARG A 254 19.38 -2.60 -18.08
C ARG A 254 18.69 -1.29 -18.39
N LYS A 255 19.02 -0.72 -19.54
CA LYS A 255 18.37 0.49 -20.05
C LYS A 255 17.23 0.13 -21.00
N THR A 256 16.16 0.90 -20.94
CA THR A 256 15.04 0.83 -21.88
C THR A 256 14.45 2.23 -22.07
N VAL A 257 13.50 2.35 -23.00
CA VAL A 257 12.77 3.58 -23.28
C VAL A 257 11.30 3.37 -22.94
N VAL A 258 10.71 4.27 -22.17
CA VAL A 258 9.27 4.29 -21.89
C VAL A 258 8.55 4.79 -23.13
N THR A 259 7.79 3.94 -23.79
CA THR A 259 7.09 4.25 -25.06
C THR A 259 5.61 4.56 -24.89
N GLY A 260 5.10 4.44 -23.67
CA GLY A 260 3.76 4.85 -23.31
C GLY A 260 3.61 4.92 -21.80
N VAL A 261 2.83 5.87 -21.34
CA VAL A 261 2.42 6.01 -19.93
C VAL A 261 0.89 6.01 -19.91
N GLU A 262 0.31 5.11 -19.12
CA GLU A 262 -1.14 4.99 -18.99
C GLU A 262 -1.54 4.96 -17.51
N MET A 263 -2.68 5.57 -17.17
CA MET A 263 -3.28 5.51 -15.83
C MET A 263 -4.76 5.14 -16.01
N PHE A 264 -5.22 4.10 -15.32
CA PHE A 264 -6.60 3.58 -15.46
C PHE A 264 -7.04 3.34 -16.92
N ARG A 265 -6.13 2.79 -17.76
CA ARG A 265 -6.32 2.54 -19.20
C ARG A 265 -6.48 3.80 -20.07
N LYS A 266 -6.27 4.99 -19.50
CA LYS A 266 -6.25 6.28 -20.20
C LYS A 266 -4.80 6.67 -20.49
N SER A 267 -4.52 7.14 -21.71
CA SER A 267 -3.15 7.53 -22.09
C SER A 267 -2.74 8.87 -21.49
N MET A 268 -1.46 9.02 -21.18
CA MET A 268 -0.85 10.24 -20.65
C MET A 268 0.40 10.61 -21.46
N ASP A 269 0.67 11.92 -21.60
CA ASP A 269 1.93 12.38 -22.21
C ASP A 269 3.11 12.28 -21.23
N GLN A 270 2.81 12.39 -19.92
CA GLN A 270 3.76 12.28 -18.83
C GLN A 270 3.08 11.75 -17.56
N GLY A 271 3.82 11.00 -16.75
CA GLY A 271 3.47 10.66 -15.37
C GLY A 271 4.33 11.46 -14.39
N GLN A 272 3.82 11.69 -13.19
CA GLN A 272 4.53 12.40 -12.12
C GLN A 272 4.42 11.64 -10.79
N ALA A 273 5.30 12.01 -9.85
CA ALA A 273 5.25 11.51 -8.48
C ALA A 273 3.83 11.52 -7.91
N GLY A 274 3.41 10.38 -7.38
CA GLY A 274 2.06 10.12 -6.89
C GLY A 274 1.17 9.35 -7.85
N ASP A 275 1.45 9.32 -9.15
CA ASP A 275 0.57 8.61 -10.09
C ASP A 275 0.78 7.09 -10.01
N ASN A 276 -0.31 6.34 -10.01
CA ASN A 276 -0.30 4.90 -10.28
C ASN A 276 -0.42 4.68 -11.79
N VAL A 277 0.70 4.32 -12.44
CA VAL A 277 0.80 4.23 -13.90
C VAL A 277 1.24 2.85 -14.38
N GLY A 278 0.93 2.54 -15.63
CA GLY A 278 1.58 1.52 -16.43
C GLY A 278 2.54 2.16 -17.44
N CYS A 279 3.80 1.79 -17.36
CA CYS A 279 4.87 2.20 -18.28
C CYS A 279 5.12 1.09 -19.32
N LEU A 280 4.86 1.36 -20.60
CA LEU A 280 5.16 0.44 -21.70
C LEU A 280 6.64 0.52 -22.06
N LEU A 281 7.37 -0.58 -21.92
CA LEU A 281 8.83 -0.63 -22.08
C LEU A 281 9.21 -1.18 -23.45
N ARG A 282 10.17 -0.52 -24.11
CA ARG A 282 10.66 -0.94 -25.43
C ARG A 282 11.65 -2.09 -25.30
N GLY A 283 11.40 -3.19 -26.00
CA GLY A 283 12.36 -4.28 -26.14
C GLY A 283 12.69 -4.99 -24.83
N VAL A 284 11.75 -4.99 -23.89
CA VAL A 284 11.84 -5.71 -22.62
C VAL A 284 10.80 -6.81 -22.67
N ASP A 285 11.21 -8.06 -22.53
CA ASP A 285 10.28 -9.18 -22.42
C ASP A 285 9.74 -9.29 -20.98
N LYS A 286 8.64 -10.03 -20.79
CA LYS A 286 8.00 -10.14 -19.48
C LYS A 286 8.94 -10.80 -18.45
N GLU A 287 9.82 -11.66 -18.92
CA GLU A 287 10.79 -12.41 -18.13
C GLU A 287 12.01 -11.57 -17.73
N ASP A 288 12.24 -10.41 -18.37
CA ASP A 288 13.36 -9.51 -18.10
C ASP A 288 13.04 -8.43 -17.06
N ILE A 289 11.78 -8.39 -16.57
CA ILE A 289 11.34 -7.45 -15.55
C ILE A 289 10.35 -8.10 -14.60
N GLU A 290 10.54 -7.87 -13.31
CA GLU A 290 9.73 -8.48 -12.27
C GLU A 290 9.38 -7.51 -11.13
N ARG A 291 8.35 -7.87 -10.36
CA ARG A 291 7.95 -7.15 -9.14
C ARG A 291 9.14 -7.06 -8.20
N GLY A 292 9.32 -5.89 -7.58
CA GLY A 292 10.41 -5.63 -6.65
C GLY A 292 11.63 -4.96 -7.28
N GLN A 293 11.69 -4.87 -8.61
CA GLN A 293 12.60 -3.95 -9.30
C GLN A 293 12.05 -2.52 -9.27
N VAL A 294 12.88 -1.56 -9.67
CA VAL A 294 12.47 -0.17 -9.88
C VAL A 294 12.79 0.28 -11.29
N LEU A 295 11.94 1.16 -11.84
CA LEU A 295 12.29 1.99 -12.98
C LEU A 295 12.84 3.31 -12.47
N ALA A 296 14.05 3.69 -12.87
CA ALA A 296 14.68 4.92 -12.41
C ALA A 296 15.28 5.73 -13.56
N LYS A 297 15.47 7.03 -13.34
CA LYS A 297 16.31 7.85 -14.21
C LYS A 297 17.72 7.24 -14.25
N PRO A 298 18.36 7.10 -15.42
CA PRO A 298 19.66 6.45 -15.51
C PRO A 298 20.71 7.07 -14.58
N GLY A 299 21.41 6.22 -13.81
CA GLY A 299 22.44 6.61 -12.86
C GLY A 299 21.95 7.35 -11.61
N SER A 300 20.64 7.42 -11.37
CA SER A 300 20.08 8.15 -10.20
C SER A 300 19.97 7.33 -8.92
N ILE A 301 20.01 6.01 -9.04
CA ILE A 301 20.05 5.06 -7.92
C ILE A 301 20.85 3.84 -8.37
N THR A 302 21.53 3.19 -7.45
CA THR A 302 22.34 1.99 -7.71
C THR A 302 21.83 0.82 -6.87
N PRO A 303 21.98 -0.42 -7.37
CA PRO A 303 21.58 -1.58 -6.60
C PRO A 303 22.70 -2.00 -5.63
N HIS A 304 22.31 -2.41 -4.42
CA HIS A 304 23.21 -2.71 -3.31
C HIS A 304 22.82 -4.02 -2.63
N THR A 305 23.78 -4.71 -2.03
CA THR A 305 23.56 -5.95 -1.28
C THR A 305 23.85 -5.79 0.20
N LYS A 306 24.66 -4.81 0.60
CA LYS A 306 25.02 -4.61 2.01
C LYS A 306 24.70 -3.21 2.49
N PHE A 307 24.02 -3.15 3.62
CA PHE A 307 23.71 -1.90 4.28
C PHE A 307 23.66 -2.09 5.80
N ILE A 308 23.77 -0.97 6.52
CA ILE A 308 23.54 -0.88 7.96
C ILE A 308 22.13 -0.34 8.15
N GLY A 309 21.36 -0.97 9.03
CA GLY A 309 20.01 -0.54 9.37
C GLY A 309 19.83 -0.39 10.87
N GLU A 310 19.08 0.64 11.27
CA GLU A 310 18.50 0.72 12.61
C GLU A 310 17.14 0.04 12.60
N VAL A 311 16.94 -0.92 13.51
CA VAL A 311 15.78 -1.81 13.52
C VAL A 311 15.17 -1.88 14.90
N TYR A 312 13.85 -1.66 14.96
CA TYR A 312 13.02 -2.04 16.08
C TYR A 312 12.51 -3.48 15.89
N VAL A 313 12.73 -4.35 16.87
CA VAL A 313 12.25 -5.74 16.85
C VAL A 313 10.91 -5.83 17.55
N LEU A 314 9.88 -6.31 16.85
CA LEU A 314 8.51 -6.34 17.37
C LEU A 314 8.35 -7.38 18.48
N LYS A 315 7.64 -6.99 19.54
CA LYS A 315 7.27 -7.87 20.65
C LYS A 315 6.17 -8.86 20.24
N LYS A 316 5.99 -9.91 21.05
CA LYS A 316 4.91 -10.89 20.90
C LYS A 316 3.53 -10.22 20.86
N GLU A 317 3.31 -9.23 21.73
CA GLU A 317 2.04 -8.52 21.87
C GLU A 317 1.73 -7.62 20.66
N GLU A 318 2.74 -7.35 19.83
CA GLU A 318 2.66 -6.59 18.59
C GLU A 318 2.57 -7.51 17.35
N GLY A 319 2.43 -8.82 17.56
CA GLY A 319 2.41 -9.83 16.48
C GLY A 319 3.80 -10.31 16.04
N GLY A 320 4.86 -9.85 16.70
CA GLY A 320 6.24 -10.15 16.38
C GLY A 320 6.78 -11.47 16.94
N ARG A 321 8.05 -11.44 17.35
CA ARG A 321 8.76 -12.64 17.80
C ARG A 321 8.43 -12.98 19.25
N HIS A 322 8.46 -14.29 19.54
CA HIS A 322 8.38 -14.81 20.91
C HIS A 322 9.76 -15.10 21.49
N THR A 323 10.74 -15.34 20.62
CA THR A 323 12.09 -15.78 20.98
C THR A 323 13.15 -14.86 20.37
N PRO A 324 14.32 -14.75 21.03
CA PRO A 324 15.43 -13.98 20.49
C PRO A 324 15.95 -14.55 19.17
N PHE A 325 16.76 -13.76 18.47
CA PHE A 325 17.55 -14.20 17.32
C PHE A 325 19.02 -13.81 17.46
N PHE A 326 19.86 -14.43 16.63
CA PHE A 326 21.32 -14.35 16.67
C PHE A 326 21.86 -13.88 15.31
N THR A 327 23.16 -13.59 15.24
CA THR A 327 23.86 -13.42 13.95
C THR A 327 23.61 -14.61 13.01
N ASN A 328 23.55 -14.34 11.71
CA ASN A 328 23.14 -15.26 10.63
C ASN A 328 21.66 -15.66 10.67
N TYR A 329 20.83 -14.90 11.40
CA TYR A 329 19.38 -14.91 11.23
C TYR A 329 19.01 -14.49 9.79
N ARG A 330 18.13 -15.25 9.12
CA ARG A 330 17.82 -15.09 7.69
C ARG A 330 16.33 -14.81 7.40
N PRO A 331 15.82 -13.62 7.74
CA PRO A 331 14.44 -13.24 7.42
C PRO A 331 14.30 -12.75 5.97
N GLN A 332 13.05 -12.44 5.61
CA GLN A 332 12.72 -11.67 4.42
C GLN A 332 12.68 -10.17 4.74
N PHE A 333 13.32 -9.36 3.90
CA PHE A 333 13.32 -7.91 3.96
C PHE A 333 12.37 -7.36 2.90
N TYR A 334 11.49 -6.45 3.31
CA TYR A 334 10.52 -5.78 2.45
C TYR A 334 10.96 -4.33 2.29
N ILE A 335 11.36 -3.99 1.08
CA ILE A 335 11.84 -2.66 0.71
C ILE A 335 10.96 -2.20 -0.45
N ARG A 336 10.05 -1.24 -0.22
CA ARG A 336 9.02 -0.87 -1.21
C ARG A 336 8.20 -2.09 -1.68
N THR A 337 8.32 -2.45 -2.95
CA THR A 337 7.67 -3.60 -3.59
C THR A 337 8.55 -4.86 -3.58
N THR A 338 9.84 -4.73 -3.22
CA THR A 338 10.83 -5.79 -3.14
C THR A 338 10.59 -6.66 -1.90
N ASP A 339 10.58 -7.98 -2.07
CA ASP A 339 10.83 -8.93 -0.98
C ASP A 339 12.07 -9.80 -1.29
N VAL A 340 13.07 -9.75 -0.40
CA VAL A 340 14.36 -10.41 -0.61
C VAL A 340 14.87 -11.01 0.69
N THR A 341 15.48 -12.19 0.62
CA THR A 341 16.10 -12.80 1.81
C THR A 341 17.39 -12.05 2.15
N GLY A 342 17.67 -11.84 3.43
CA GLY A 342 18.95 -11.30 3.87
C GLY A 342 19.47 -11.98 5.11
N ALA A 343 20.78 -11.92 5.34
CA ALA A 343 21.42 -12.37 6.56
C ALA A 343 21.71 -11.18 7.46
N VAL A 344 21.40 -11.32 8.75
CA VAL A 344 21.68 -10.31 9.77
C VAL A 344 23.00 -10.61 10.45
N LYS A 345 23.84 -9.59 10.61
CA LYS A 345 25.01 -9.64 11.49
C LYS A 345 24.86 -8.57 12.58
N LEU A 346 24.92 -9.05 13.83
CA LEU A 346 24.82 -8.19 15.00
C LEU A 346 26.15 -7.48 15.28
N PRO A 347 26.14 -6.34 15.98
CA PRO A 347 27.35 -5.66 16.42
C PRO A 347 28.24 -6.53 17.30
N ASP A 348 29.55 -6.28 17.28
CA ASP A 348 30.50 -6.98 18.13
C ASP A 348 30.11 -6.84 19.61
N GLY A 349 30.08 -7.97 20.33
CA GLY A 349 29.67 -8.05 21.73
C GLY A 349 28.16 -8.29 21.95
N VAL A 350 27.31 -8.11 20.93
CA VAL A 350 25.87 -8.44 21.01
C VAL A 350 25.66 -9.90 20.62
N LYS A 351 25.34 -10.75 21.60
CA LYS A 351 25.14 -12.19 21.34
C LYS A 351 23.78 -12.51 20.75
N MET A 352 22.74 -11.82 21.20
CA MET A 352 21.35 -12.06 20.78
C MET A 352 20.55 -10.77 20.87
N VAL A 353 19.46 -10.70 20.10
CA VAL A 353 18.50 -9.58 20.15
C VAL A 353 17.17 -10.09 20.67
N MET A 354 16.60 -9.38 21.64
CA MET A 354 15.32 -9.71 22.26
C MET A 354 14.16 -9.01 21.54
N PRO A 355 12.95 -9.60 21.53
CA PRO A 355 11.76 -8.89 21.11
C PRO A 355 11.54 -7.61 21.93
N GLY A 356 11.37 -6.47 21.26
CA GLY A 356 11.25 -5.13 21.86
C GLY A 356 12.51 -4.28 21.81
N ASP A 357 13.65 -4.83 21.38
CA ASP A 357 14.91 -4.09 21.30
C ASP A 357 14.94 -3.15 20.09
N ASN A 358 15.64 -2.02 20.25
CA ASN A 358 16.14 -1.22 19.14
C ASN A 358 17.62 -1.55 18.94
N ILE A 359 18.01 -1.95 17.73
CA ILE A 359 19.36 -2.41 17.46
C ILE A 359 19.82 -1.95 16.07
N THR A 360 21.09 -1.58 15.97
CA THR A 360 21.76 -1.38 14.68
C THR A 360 22.33 -2.71 14.22
N MET A 361 22.09 -3.10 12.97
CA MET A 361 22.59 -4.36 12.41
C MET A 361 23.12 -4.19 10.99
N ASP A 362 24.14 -4.98 10.66
CA ASP A 362 24.63 -5.15 9.29
C ASP A 362 23.69 -6.16 8.59
N ILE A 363 23.22 -5.82 7.40
CA ILE A 363 22.30 -6.65 6.61
C ILE A 363 22.93 -6.94 5.26
N GLU A 364 22.97 -8.23 4.89
CA GLU A 364 23.47 -8.72 3.60
C GLU A 364 22.34 -9.43 2.84
N LEU A 365 21.86 -8.82 1.77
CA LEU A 365 20.81 -9.35 0.91
C LEU A 365 21.37 -10.40 -0.06
N ILE A 366 20.58 -11.43 -0.36
CA ILE A 366 21.00 -12.48 -1.31
C ILE A 366 21.01 -12.03 -2.77
N ALA A 367 20.41 -10.87 -3.05
CA ALA A 367 20.31 -10.29 -4.38
C ALA A 367 20.41 -8.75 -4.26
N PRO A 368 20.94 -8.06 -5.29
CA PRO A 368 21.14 -6.63 -5.25
C PRO A 368 19.79 -5.90 -5.40
N VAL A 369 19.53 -4.89 -4.57
CA VAL A 369 18.25 -4.14 -4.53
C VAL A 369 18.53 -2.65 -4.61
N ALA A 370 17.66 -1.89 -5.27
CA ALA A 370 17.75 -0.44 -5.32
C ALA A 370 17.60 0.17 -3.91
N LEU A 371 18.69 0.67 -3.34
CA LEU A 371 18.77 1.17 -1.98
C LEU A 371 19.32 2.61 -1.94
N GLU A 372 18.87 3.35 -0.94
CA GLU A 372 19.34 4.69 -0.60
C GLU A 372 19.24 4.85 0.93
N GLU A 373 20.07 5.73 1.50
CA GLU A 373 19.99 6.04 2.92
C GLU A 373 18.63 6.65 3.28
N GLN A 374 18.20 6.46 4.53
CA GLN A 374 16.89 6.86 5.07
C GLN A 374 15.68 6.09 4.52
N MET A 375 15.91 5.06 3.69
CA MET A 375 14.83 4.21 3.22
C MET A 375 14.32 3.30 4.33
N ARG A 376 13.00 3.24 4.51
CA ARG A 376 12.35 2.33 5.46
C ARG A 376 12.21 0.93 4.89
N PHE A 377 12.28 -0.08 5.75
CA PHE A 377 12.04 -1.47 5.40
C PHE A 377 11.37 -2.22 6.54
N ALA A 378 10.68 -3.31 6.21
CA ALA A 378 10.11 -4.24 7.19
C ALA A 378 10.82 -5.60 7.13
N ILE A 379 10.90 -6.29 8.26
CA ILE A 379 11.49 -7.63 8.38
C ILE A 379 10.36 -8.60 8.69
N ARG A 380 10.26 -9.69 7.93
CA ARG A 380 9.25 -10.74 8.14
C ARG A 380 9.84 -12.14 8.16
N GLU A 381 9.27 -13.00 8.99
CA GLU A 381 9.58 -14.43 9.08
C GLU A 381 8.30 -15.22 9.37
N GLY A 382 8.13 -16.38 8.74
CA GLY A 382 7.04 -17.30 9.09
C GLY A 382 5.64 -16.69 8.96
N GLY A 383 5.46 -15.76 8.01
CA GLY A 383 4.19 -15.06 7.81
C GLY A 383 3.91 -13.90 8.78
N ARG A 384 4.86 -13.53 9.65
CA ARG A 384 4.69 -12.44 10.63
C ARG A 384 5.69 -11.33 10.42
N THR A 385 5.28 -10.12 10.76
CA THR A 385 6.19 -8.97 10.85
C THR A 385 6.97 -9.04 12.15
N VAL A 386 8.29 -9.08 12.06
CA VAL A 386 9.18 -9.31 13.21
C VAL A 386 10.09 -8.13 13.51
N GLY A 387 10.25 -7.22 12.56
CA GLY A 387 11.04 -6.00 12.75
C GLY A 387 10.62 -4.92 11.76
N ALA A 388 10.95 -3.68 12.10
CA ALA A 388 10.84 -2.54 11.20
C ALA A 388 12.10 -1.69 11.34
N GLY A 389 12.62 -1.19 10.23
CA GLY A 389 13.89 -0.47 10.25
C GLY A 389 14.03 0.58 9.17
N VAL A 390 15.15 1.28 9.25
CA VAL A 390 15.58 2.32 8.31
C VAL A 390 17.03 2.08 7.93
N VAL A 391 17.33 2.21 6.63
CA VAL A 391 18.70 2.15 6.10
C VAL A 391 19.45 3.37 6.60
N THR A 392 20.49 3.18 7.40
CA THR A 392 21.30 4.30 7.90
C THR A 392 22.56 4.53 7.07
N LYS A 393 23.09 3.48 6.44
CA LYS A 393 24.29 3.57 5.62
C LYS A 393 24.37 2.46 4.58
N ILE A 394 24.76 2.80 3.36
CA ILE A 394 25.09 1.80 2.32
C ILE A 394 26.56 1.40 2.45
N VAL A 395 26.82 0.08 2.38
CA VAL A 395 28.17 -0.49 2.51
C VAL A 395 28.68 -1.02 1.18
N GLU A 396 27.84 -1.74 0.43
CA GLU A 396 28.19 -2.36 -0.87
C GLU A 396 27.00 -2.35 -1.82
#